data_AF-A0A257GKV4-F1
#
_entry.id   AF-A0A257GKV4-F1
#
_cell.length_a   1.000
_cell.length_b   1.000
_cell.length_c   1.000
_cell.angle_alpha   90.00
_cell.angle_beta   90.00
_cell.angle_gamma   90.00
#
_symmetry.space_group_name_H-M   'P 1'
#
loop_
_entity.id
_entity.type
_entity.pdbx_description
1 polymer ?
#
loop_
_entity_poly.entity_id
_entity_poly.type
_entity_poly.pdbx_seq_one_letter_code
_entity_poly.pdbx_strand_id
1 'polypeptide(L)' 'MKNSSPAKLIALLVGATLILTGCTPKKSPGYQGYLEGEFVYVAAPLAGQLEKLAVAKGTRVAAGAPLFTLEHA' A
#
# COMPACT_ATOMS: atom_id res chain seq x y z
N MET A 1 58.50 25.34 9.95
CA MET A 1 57.77 24.52 10.95
C MET A 1 56.33 24.32 10.49
N LYS A 2 56.01 23.23 9.77
CA LYS A 2 54.70 22.55 9.82
C LYS A 2 54.74 21.32 8.91
N ASN A 3 55.01 20.18 9.55
CA ASN A 3 54.97 18.88 8.91
C ASN A 3 53.50 18.50 8.76
N SER A 4 52.96 18.61 7.55
CA SER A 4 51.62 18.16 7.20
C SER A 4 51.60 16.64 7.14
N SER A 5 51.38 15.97 8.27
CA SER A 5 51.25 14.51 8.33
C SER A 5 50.02 14.06 7.53
N PRO A 6 50.11 13.00 6.69
CA PRO A 6 49.00 12.49 5.88
C PRO A 6 47.78 12.10 6.72
N ALA A 7 47.99 11.75 8.00
CA ALA A 7 46.92 11.46 8.95
C ALA A 7 45.98 12.65 9.18
N LYS A 8 46.46 13.90 9.11
CA LYS A 8 45.62 15.10 9.28
C LYS A 8 44.72 15.35 8.07
N LEU A 9 45.22 15.05 6.86
CA LEU A 9 44.44 15.16 5.62
C LEU A 9 43.34 14.10 5.56
N ILE A 10 43.66 12.87 5.97
CA ILE A 10 42.67 11.78 6.06
C ILE A 10 41.59 12.12 7.08
N ALA A 11 41.97 12.59 8.27
CA ALA A 11 41.01 12.99 9.30
C ALA A 11 40.09 14.14 8.82
N LEU A 12 40.65 15.12 8.09
CA LEU A 12 39.86 16.22 7.51
C LEU A 12 38.90 15.73 6.43
N LEU A 13 39.34 14.82 5.56
CA LEU A 13 38.53 14.26 4.48
C LEU A 13 37.37 13.42 5.04
N VAL A 14 37.66 12.57 6.04
CA VAL A 14 36.64 11.78 6.75
C VAL A 14 35.64 12.69 7.46
N GLY A 15 36.13 13.72 8.16
CA GLY A 15 35.29 14.72 8.80
C GLY A 15 34.37 15.44 7.80
N ALA A 16 34.91 15.85 6.65
CA ALA A 16 34.14 16.48 5.59
C ALA A 16 33.06 15.53 5.04
N THR A 17 33.40 14.27 4.75
CA THR A 17 32.41 13.30 4.26
C THR A 17 31.29 13.01 5.26
N LEU A 18 31.59 13.01 6.58
CA LEU A 18 30.56 12.81 7.61
C LEU A 18 29.53 13.96 7.61
N ILE A 19 29.98 15.20 7.44
CA ILE A 19 29.12 16.39 7.44
C ILE A 19 28.17 16.38 6.23
N LEU A 20 28.61 15.85 5.09
CA LEU A 20 27.80 15.83 3.87
C LEU A 20 26.63 14.82 3.91
N THR A 21 26.65 13.82 4.80
CA THR A 21 25.58 12.79 4.87
C THR A 21 24.27 13.29 5.48
N GLY A 22 24.27 14.46 6.15
CA GLY A 22 23.07 15.05 6.77
C GLY A 22 22.17 15.85 5.83
N CYS A 23 22.62 16.17 4.61
CA CYS A 23 21.88 17.03 3.67
C CYS A 23 20.88 16.26 2.78
N THR A 24 20.10 15.34 3.35
CA THR A 24 19.04 14.64 2.60
C THR A 24 17.68 15.31 2.79
N PRO A 25 16.84 15.43 1.75
CA PRO A 25 15.50 15.96 1.89
C PRO A 25 14.68 15.07 2.84
N LYS A 26 14.00 15.70 3.80
CA LYS A 26 13.13 15.01 4.74
C LYS A 26 12.04 14.27 3.97
N LYS A 27 11.89 12.96 4.22
CA LYS A 27 10.79 12.18 3.67
C LYS A 27 9.47 12.86 4.02
N SER A 28 8.57 13.01 3.04
CA SER A 28 7.23 13.53 3.32
C SER A 28 6.60 12.70 4.44
N PRO A 29 6.04 13.33 5.49
CA PRO A 29 5.31 12.60 6.49
C PRO A 29 4.19 11.82 5.81
N GLY A 30 4.02 10.55 6.20
CA GLY A 30 2.84 9.79 5.85
C GLY A 30 1.63 10.33 6.61
N TYR A 31 0.45 10.22 6.01
CA TYR A 31 -0.80 10.52 6.69
C TYR A 31 -1.38 9.24 7.27
N GLN A 32 -1.88 9.32 8.50
CA GLN A 32 -2.67 8.26 9.10
C GLN A 32 -4.11 8.43 8.63
N GLY A 33 -4.67 7.39 8.04
CA GLY A 33 -6.04 7.40 7.53
C GLY A 33 -6.54 5.99 7.25
N TYR A 34 -7.83 5.89 7.00
CA TYR A 34 -8.50 4.67 6.58
C TYR A 34 -9.28 4.94 5.30
N LEU A 35 -9.54 3.89 4.53
CA LEU A 35 -10.44 3.94 3.40
C LEU A 35 -11.80 3.39 3.83
N GLU A 36 -12.85 4.12 3.51
CA GLU A 36 -14.22 3.66 3.66
C GLU A 36 -14.74 3.22 2.30
N GLY A 37 -15.41 2.07 2.28
CA GLY A 37 -16.08 1.56 1.09
C GLY A 37 -17.59 1.70 1.25
N GLU A 38 -18.28 2.01 0.16
CA GLU A 38 -19.73 1.90 0.11
C GLU A 38 -20.11 0.44 -0.15
N PHE A 39 -20.83 -0.17 0.79
CA PHE A 39 -21.24 -1.57 0.69
C PHE A 39 -22.73 -1.67 0.39
N VAL A 40 -23.08 -2.61 -0.48
CA VAL A 40 -24.47 -2.98 -0.75
C VAL A 40 -24.71 -4.42 -0.32
N TYR A 41 -25.83 -4.65 0.35
CA TYR A 41 -26.30 -5.99 0.65
C TYR A 41 -27.23 -6.44 -0.46
N VAL A 42 -26.84 -7.49 -1.18
CA VAL A 42 -27.59 -8.01 -2.33
C VAL A 42 -28.28 -9.31 -1.92
N ALA A 43 -29.58 -9.40 -2.17
CA ALA A 43 -30.41 -10.57 -1.92
C ALA A 43 -31.42 -10.76 -3.05
N ALA A 44 -31.94 -11.97 -3.21
CA ALA A 44 -33.00 -12.24 -4.17
C ALA A 44 -34.35 -11.72 -3.65
N PRO A 45 -35.24 -11.23 -4.53
CA PRO A 45 -36.59 -10.79 -4.14
C PRO A 45 -37.55 -11.97 -3.87
N LEU A 46 -37.13 -13.20 -4.15
CA LEU A 46 -37.90 -14.43 -4.01
C LEU A 46 -37.16 -15.40 -3.09
N ALA A 47 -37.91 -16.28 -2.44
CA ALA A 47 -37.33 -17.41 -1.70
C ALA A 47 -36.90 -18.53 -2.66
N GLY A 48 -35.91 -19.32 -2.26
CA GLY A 48 -35.43 -20.48 -2.99
C GLY A 48 -34.15 -21.07 -2.38
N GLN A 49 -33.84 -22.31 -2.75
CA GLN A 49 -32.56 -22.95 -2.53
C GLN A 49 -31.48 -22.40 -3.48
N LEU A 50 -30.34 -22.02 -2.91
CA LEU A 50 -29.16 -21.63 -3.69
C LEU A 50 -28.70 -22.81 -4.57
N GLU A 51 -28.78 -22.65 -5.89
CA GLU A 51 -28.33 -23.64 -6.87
C GLU A 51 -26.86 -23.40 -7.26
N LYS A 52 -26.47 -22.14 -7.51
CA LYS A 52 -25.09 -21.79 -7.90
C LYS A 52 -24.66 -20.48 -7.27
N LEU A 53 -23.43 -20.46 -6.75
CA LEU A 53 -22.72 -19.23 -6.38
C LEU A 53 -21.65 -18.94 -7.44
N ALA A 54 -21.79 -17.85 -8.20
CA ALA A 54 -20.95 -17.56 -9.36
C ALA A 54 -19.66 -16.78 -9.02
N VAL A 55 -19.56 -16.27 -7.79
CA VAL A 55 -18.47 -15.40 -7.35
C VAL A 55 -17.88 -15.87 -6.02
N ALA A 56 -16.61 -15.57 -5.80
CA ALA A 56 -15.92 -15.82 -4.53
C ALA A 56 -15.48 -14.49 -3.88
N LYS A 57 -15.12 -14.53 -2.59
CA LYS A 57 -14.57 -13.37 -1.89
C LYS A 57 -13.36 -12.80 -2.64
N GLY A 58 -13.34 -11.48 -2.84
CA GLY A 58 -12.28 -10.79 -3.58
C GLY A 58 -12.47 -10.72 -5.10
N THR A 59 -13.52 -11.35 -5.63
CA THR A 59 -13.87 -11.23 -7.05
C THR A 59 -14.28 -9.79 -7.37
N ARG A 60 -13.72 -9.21 -8.44
CA ARG A 60 -14.21 -7.96 -9.01
C ARG A 60 -15.39 -8.26 -9.93
N VAL A 61 -16.51 -7.58 -9.72
CA VAL A 61 -17.74 -7.78 -10.48
C VAL A 61 -18.15 -6.47 -11.19
N ALA A 62 -18.65 -6.59 -12.41
CA ALA A 62 -19.28 -5.47 -13.10
C ALA A 62 -20.75 -5.34 -12.66
N ALA A 63 -21.33 -4.15 -12.82
CA ALA A 63 -22.76 -3.94 -12.58
C ALA A 63 -23.59 -4.86 -13.48
N GLY A 64 -24.61 -5.50 -12.90
CA GLY A 64 -25.48 -6.46 -13.59
C GLY A 64 -24.89 -7.86 -13.77
N ALA A 65 -23.65 -8.12 -13.33
CA ALA A 65 -23.09 -9.47 -13.36
C ALA A 65 -23.90 -10.40 -12.43
N PRO A 66 -24.24 -11.63 -12.86
CA PRO A 66 -24.96 -12.58 -12.02
C PRO A 66 -24.08 -13.04 -10.84
N LEU A 67 -24.59 -12.90 -9.62
CA LEU A 67 -23.85 -13.27 -8.40
C LEU A 67 -24.17 -14.70 -7.95
N PHE A 68 -25.42 -15.13 -8.06
CA PHE A 68 -25.89 -16.46 -7.73
C PHE A 68 -27.17 -16.80 -8.52
N THR A 69 -27.53 -18.08 -8.56
CA THR A 69 -28.83 -18.56 -9.07
C THR A 69 -29.57 -19.33 -7.99
N LEU A 70 -30.88 -19.15 -7.95
CA LEU A 70 -31.80 -20.01 -7.21
C LEU A 70 -32.25 -21.16 -8.11
N GLU A 71 -32.80 -22.21 -7.52
CA GLU A 71 -33.39 -23.33 -8.24
C GLU A 71 -34.44 -22.86 -9.25
N HIS A 72 -34.46 -23.51 -10.41
CA HIS A 72 -35.49 -23.31 -11.41
C HIS A 72 -36.84 -23.84 -10.89
N ALA A 73 -37.88 -22.99 -10.92
CA ALA A 73 -39.26 -23.40 -10.66
C ALA A 73 -39.80 -24.31 -11.77
#